data_AF-A0A455SAS9-F1
#
_entry.id   AF-A0A455SAS9-F1
#
_cell.length_a   1.000
_cell.length_b   1.000
_cell.length_c   1.000
_cell.angle_alpha   90.00
_cell.angle_beta   90.00
_cell.angle_gamma   90.00
#
_symmetry.space_group_name_H-M   'P 1'
#
loop_
_entity.id
_entity.type
_entity.pdbx_description
1 polymer ?
#
loop_
_entity_poly.entity_id
_entity_poly.type
_entity_poly.pdbx_seq_one_letter_code
_entity_poly.pdbx_strand_id
1 'polypeptide(L)' 'MAISVKPVLISEKQMEAIKKIQEEQRKKSEVGVAPTIHEIARGLMDKALAYTLTGRG' A
#
# COMPACT_ATOMS: atom_id res chain seq x y z
N MET A 1 -20.58 0.56 4.62
CA MET A 1 -20.54 0.52 3.14
C MET A 1 -19.50 -0.50 2.72
N ALA A 2 -19.87 -1.53 1.97
CA ALA A 2 -18.91 -2.50 1.45
C ALA A 2 -18.05 -1.82 0.36
N ILE A 3 -16.75 -1.69 0.61
CA ILE A 3 -15.82 -1.21 -0.42
C ILE A 3 -15.65 -2.34 -1.43
N SER A 4 -16.20 -2.18 -2.62
CA SER A 4 -16.03 -3.14 -3.71
C SER A 4 -14.59 -3.06 -4.24
N VAL A 5 -13.75 -4.03 -3.88
CA VAL A 5 -12.38 -4.15 -4.38
C VAL A 5 -12.31 -5.12 -5.55
N LYS A 6 -11.47 -4.82 -6.54
CA LYS A 6 -11.12 -5.75 -7.61
C LYS A 6 -9.66 -6.20 -7.42
N PRO A 7 -9.35 -7.50 -7.59
CA PRO A 7 -7.97 -7.97 -7.50
C PRO A 7 -7.15 -7.43 -8.68
N VAL A 8 -5.92 -7.01 -8.39
CA VAL A 8 -4.94 -6.57 -9.39
C VAL A 8 -3.69 -7.42 -9.21
N LEU A 9 -3.15 -7.95 -10.31
CA LEU A 9 -1.91 -8.69 -10.28
C LEU A 9 -0.73 -7.74 -10.05
N ILE A 10 0.16 -8.14 -9.15
CA ILE A 10 1.42 -7.45 -8.86
C ILE A 10 2.57 -8.43 -9.00
N SER A 11 3.74 -7.90 -9.34
CA SER A 11 4.98 -8.67 -9.37
C SER A 11 5.45 -9.07 -7.96
N GLU A 12 6.29 -10.11 -7.89
CA GLU A 12 6.93 -10.53 -6.64
C GLU A 12 7.74 -9.39 -6.00
N LYS A 13 8.49 -8.63 -6.80
CA LYS A 13 9.26 -7.46 -6.34
C LYS A 13 8.38 -6.40 -5.68
N GLN A 14 7.19 -6.15 -6.23
CA GLN A 14 6.23 -5.22 -5.63
C GLN A 14 5.69 -5.77 -4.30
N MET A 15 5.40 -7.07 -4.24
CA MET A 15 4.95 -7.73 -3.00
C MET A 15 6.03 -7.66 -1.89
N GLU A 16 7.29 -7.89 -2.23
CA GLU A 16 8.42 -7.75 -1.30
C GLU A 16 8.56 -6.31 -0.78
N ALA A 17 8.45 -5.31 -1.67
CA ALA A 17 8.48 -3.91 -1.27
C ALA A 17 7.35 -3.56 -0.30
N ILE A 18 6.13 -4.05 -0.55
CA ILE A 18 4.97 -3.83 0.32
C ILE A 18 5.18 -4.50 1.69
N LYS A 19 5.72 -5.72 1.74
CA LYS A 19 6.05 -6.41 3.00
C LYS A 19 7.09 -5.63 3.80
N LYS A 20 8.13 -5.10 3.16
CA LYS A 20 9.13 -4.28 3.83
C LYS A 20 8.52 -3.04 4.47
N ILE A 21 7.60 -2.36 3.78
CA ILE A 21 6.87 -1.21 4.33
C ILE A 21 6.05 -1.62 5.56
N GLN A 22 5.37 -2.78 5.50
CA GLN A 22 4.59 -3.30 6.62
C GLN A 22 5.48 -3.58 7.84
N GLU A 23 6.64 -4.20 7.64
CA GLU A 23 7.60 -4.47 8.71
C GLU A 23 8.15 -3.19 9.35
N GLU A 24 8.49 -2.19 8.54
CA GLU A 24 8.96 -0.89 9.02
C GLU A 24 7.89 -0.17 9.85
N GLN A 25 6.62 -0.23 9.42
CA GLN A 25 5.50 0.35 10.17
C GLN A 25 5.24 -0.41 11.47
N ARG A 26 5.37 -1.74 11.48
CA ARG A 26 5.25 -2.55 12.69
C ARG A 26 6.31 -2.20 13.72
N LYS A 27 7.55 -1.98 13.29
CA LYS A 27 8.68 -1.56 14.16
C LYS A 27 8.48 -0.16 14.74
N LYS A 28 7.83 0.74 13.99
CA LYS A 28 7.52 2.11 14.43
C LYS A 28 6.29 2.21 15.32
N SER A 29 5.52 1.14 15.44
CA SER A 29 4.28 1.12 16.22
C SER A 29 4.58 0.71 17.66
N GLU A 30 4.38 1.63 18.61
CA GLU A 30 4.52 1.36 20.05
C GLU A 30 3.57 0.25 20.54
N VAL A 31 2.49 0.01 19.80
CA VAL A 31 1.46 -1.00 20.10
C VAL A 31 1.60 -2.24 19.19
N GLY A 32 2.61 -2.27 18.30
CA GLY A 32 2.87 -3.39 17.39
C GLY A 32 1.86 -3.56 16.26
N VAL A 33 1.00 -2.55 16.01
CA VAL A 33 -0.01 -2.57 14.95
C VAL A 33 0.59 -2.05 13.65
N ALA A 34 0.47 -2.83 12.57
CA ALA A 34 0.79 -2.44 11.21
C ALA A 34 -0.43 -2.61 10.30
N PRO A 35 -0.61 -1.75 9.28
CA PRO A 35 -1.66 -1.94 8.30
C PRO A 35 -1.43 -3.21 7.48
N THR A 36 -2.51 -3.72 6.90
CA THR A 36 -2.46 -4.90 6.05
C THR A 36 -1.78 -4.61 4.71
N ILE A 37 -1.29 -5.67 4.06
CA ILE A 37 -0.73 -5.59 2.69
C ILE A 37 -1.71 -4.90 1.73
N HIS A 38 -3.01 -5.18 1.84
CA HIS A 38 -4.04 -4.57 0.98
C HIS A 38 -4.25 -3.07 1.23
N GLU A 39 -4.13 -2.62 2.48
CA GLU A 39 -4.22 -1.20 2.82
C GLU A 39 -3.00 -0.44 2.31
N ILE A 40 -1.80 -1.02 2.48
CA ILE A 40 -0.57 -0.43 1.96
C ILE A 40 -0.62 -0.35 0.43
N ALA A 41 -0.99 -1.43 -0.24
CA ALA A 41 -1.08 -1.48 -1.71
C ALA A 41 -2.07 -0.44 -2.26
N ARG A 42 -3.26 -0.35 -1.67
CA ARG A 42 -4.26 0.66 -2.06
C ARG A 42 -3.74 2.08 -1.83
N GLY A 43 -3.21 2.37 -0.65
CA GLY A 43 -2.69 3.70 -0.33
C GLY A 43 -1.53 4.13 -1.22
N LEU A 44 -0.66 3.19 -1.63
CA LEU A 44 0.41 3.47 -2.60
C LEU A 44 -0.18 3.77 -3.99
N MET A 45 -1.16 2.97 -4.44
CA MET A 45 -1.82 3.17 -5.73
C MET A 45 -2.57 4.50 -5.78
N ASP A 46 -3.31 4.85 -4.73
CA ASP A 46 -4.04 6.11 -4.63
C ASP A 46 -3.10 7.31 -4.72
N LYS A 47 -1.94 7.25 -4.04
CA LYS A 47 -0.90 8.29 -4.11
C LYS A 47 -0.30 8.41 -5.50
N ALA A 48 0.03 7.27 -6.12
CA ALA A 48 0.61 7.25 -7.46
C ALA A 48 -0.39 7.82 -8.48
N LEU A 49 -1.65 7.40 -8.44
CA LEU A 49 -2.70 7.91 -9.31
C LEU A 49 -2.95 9.40 -9.08
N ALA A 50 -3.04 9.86 -7.83
CA ALA A 50 -3.19 11.28 -7.52
C ALA A 50 -2.01 12.10 -8.05
N TYR A 51 -0.78 11.61 -7.91
CA TYR A 51 0.41 12.25 -8.43
C TYR A 51 0.37 12.35 -9.97
N THR A 52 0.05 11.25 -10.65
CA THR A 52 -0.04 11.21 -12.12
C THR A 52 -1.17 12.11 -12.65
N LEU A 53 -2.34 12.09 -12.02
CA LEU A 53 -3.50 12.87 -12.44
C LEU A 53 -3.36 14.37 -12.17
N THR A 54 -2.51 14.77 -11.22
CA THR A 54 -2.23 16.19 -10.93
C THR A 54 -1.15 16.80 -11.85
N GLY A 55 -0.67 16.05 -12.86
CA GLY A 55 0.20 16.57 -13.91
C GLY A 55 1.62 16.93 -13.44
N ARG A 56 2.06 16.39 -12.31
CA ARG A 56 3.43 16.60 -11.77
C ARG A 56 4.42 15.51 -12.20
N GLY A 57 4.13 14.79 -13.29
CA GLY A 57 4.97 13.73 -13.84
C GLY A 57 6.07 14.26 -14.76
#